data_AF-A0A0N0VD90-F1
#
_entry.id   AF-A0A0N0VD90-F1
#
_cell.length_a   1.000
_cell.length_b   1.000
_cell.length_c   1.000
_cell.angle_alpha   90.00
_cell.angle_beta   90.00
_cell.angle_gamma   90.00
#
_symmetry.space_group_name_H-M   'P 1'
#
loop_
_entity.id
_entity.type
_entity.pdbx_description
1 polymer ?
#
loop_
_entity_poly.entity_id
_entity_poly.type
_entity_poly.pdbx_seq_one_letter_code
_entity_poly.pdbx_strand_id
1 'polypeptide(L)'
;MPNVIVTCVFNPPTISIQGTSIRQDTIEALQRALPKQTTTSLPSQRPGESAKFLLTNGGGSRGAEGSAPHGATGGRIEDVADTEGRDNVRDGAAKTTDEVADNDKGYKSWRIDLGQHYCDQKGRSMIFLVIMEALEEEGFALRGTHTVVTEKEKDVTRLIFARA
;
A
#
# COMPACT_ATOMS: atom_id res chain seq x y z
N MET A 1 -10.95 -22.77 -3.03
CA MET A 1 -10.59 -22.64 -1.60
C MET A 1 -10.17 -21.21 -1.36
N PRO A 2 -10.84 -20.46 -0.47
CA PRO A 2 -10.50 -19.07 -0.20
C PRO A 2 -9.19 -18.99 0.59
N ASN A 3 -8.19 -18.36 -0.01
CA ASN A 3 -6.88 -18.14 0.59
C ASN A 3 -6.69 -16.66 0.90
N VAL A 4 -5.90 -16.38 1.93
CA VAL A 4 -5.47 -15.04 2.34
C VAL A 4 -3.96 -15.05 2.47
N ILE A 5 -3.30 -14.06 1.90
CA ILE A 5 -1.87 -13.87 2.00
C ILE A 5 -1.64 -12.52 2.68
N VAL A 6 -0.93 -12.54 3.80
CA VAL A 6 -0.49 -11.34 4.49
C VAL A 6 1.00 -11.17 4.23
N THR A 7 1.37 -10.06 3.61
CA THR A 7 2.78 -9.68 3.40
C THR A 7 3.12 -8.55 4.35
N CYS A 8 4.12 -8.77 5.19
CA CYS A 8 4.69 -7.80 6.09
C CYS A 8 6.08 -7.43 5.60
N VAL A 9 6.35 -6.14 5.43
CA VAL A 9 7.67 -5.61 5.09
C VAL A 9 8.15 -4.77 6.27
N PHE A 10 9.36 -4.99 6.73
CA PHE A 10 10.03 -4.19 7.75
C PHE A 10 11.41 -3.77 7.20
N ASN A 11 11.94 -2.58 7.37
CA ASN A 11 11.42 -1.36 7.99
C ASN A 11 11.37 -0.22 6.94
N PRO A 12 10.43 0.73 6.97
CA PRO A 12 9.30 0.87 7.91
C PRO A 12 8.25 -0.25 7.78
N PRO A 13 7.40 -0.49 8.80
CA PRO A 13 6.44 -1.58 8.77
C PRO A 13 5.34 -1.28 7.76
N THR A 14 5.19 -2.13 6.76
CA THR A 14 4.07 -2.10 5.82
C THR A 14 3.41 -3.48 5.82
N ILE A 15 2.10 -3.53 6.07
CA ILE A 15 1.32 -4.78 6.02
C ILE A 15 0.32 -4.69 4.88
N SER A 16 0.31 -5.70 4.01
CA SER A 16 -0.68 -5.85 2.95
C SER A 16 -1.39 -7.20 3.05
N ILE A 17 -2.71 -7.19 3.01
CA ILE A 17 -3.56 -8.37 3.07
C ILE A 17 -4.24 -8.54 1.71
N GLN A 18 -3.98 -9.67 1.07
CA GLN A 18 -4.48 -10.02 -0.26
C GLN A 18 -5.31 -11.29 -0.19
N GLY A 19 -6.38 -11.39 -0.97
CA GLY A 19 -7.13 -12.63 -1.14
C GLY A 19 -8.64 -12.46 -0.97
N THR A 20 -9.26 -13.43 -0.31
CA THR A 20 -10.72 -13.45 -0.10
C THR A 20 -11.17 -12.31 0.81
N SER A 21 -12.43 -11.88 0.69
CA SER A 21 -12.99 -10.82 1.52
C SER A 21 -12.95 -11.18 3.01
N ILE A 22 -12.14 -10.45 3.77
CA ILE A 22 -12.12 -10.45 5.23
C ILE A 22 -13.21 -9.48 5.71
N ARG A 23 -13.81 -9.74 6.88
CA ARG A 23 -14.79 -8.82 7.48
C ARG A 23 -14.15 -7.46 7.78
N GLN A 24 -14.93 -6.40 7.61
CA GLN A 24 -14.48 -5.03 7.88
C GLN A 24 -14.07 -4.86 9.35
N ASP A 25 -14.81 -5.46 10.28
CA ASP A 25 -14.55 -5.43 11.72
C ASP A 25 -13.14 -5.96 12.06
N THR A 26 -12.69 -7.01 11.39
CA THR A 26 -11.34 -7.59 11.56
C THR A 26 -10.28 -6.61 11.09
N ILE A 27 -10.50 -5.96 9.94
CA ILE A 27 -9.58 -4.96 9.39
C ILE A 27 -9.47 -3.78 10.35
N GLU A 28 -10.58 -3.33 10.94
CA GLU A 28 -10.61 -2.26 11.93
C GLU A 28 -9.91 -2.65 13.25
N ALA A 29 -10.11 -3.89 13.71
CA ALA A 29 -9.40 -4.43 14.88
C ALA A 29 -7.88 -4.46 14.63
N LEU A 30 -7.44 -4.97 13.47
CA LEU A 30 -6.04 -4.97 13.06
C LEU A 30 -5.48 -3.55 12.96
N GLN A 31 -6.23 -2.62 12.39
CA GLN A 31 -5.85 -1.22 12.28
C GLN A 31 -5.55 -0.58 13.65
N ARG A 32 -6.34 -0.93 14.66
CA ARG A 32 -6.17 -0.43 16.03
C ARG A 32 -5.04 -1.14 16.78
N ALA A 33 -4.78 -2.41 16.47
CA ALA A 33 -3.82 -3.24 17.19
C ALA A 33 -2.39 -3.11 16.67
N LEU A 34 -2.19 -3.08 15.34
CA LEU A 34 -0.87 -3.13 14.70
C LEU A 34 0.09 -2.01 15.12
N PRO A 35 -0.32 -0.72 15.19
CA PRO A 35 0.58 0.36 15.59
C PRO A 35 1.13 0.20 17.01
N LYS A 36 0.36 -0.42 17.91
CA LYS A 36 0.72 -0.63 19.33
C LYS A 36 1.83 -1.66 19.53
N GLN A 37 2.08 -2.51 18.53
CA GLN A 37 3.08 -3.57 18.61
C GLN A 37 4.46 -3.15 18.08
N THR A 38 4.57 -1.93 17.56
CA THR A 38 5.85 -1.37 17.08
C THR A 38 6.80 -1.11 18.26
N THR A 39 8.11 -1.26 18.07
CA THR A 39 9.11 -1.05 19.14
C THR A 39 9.76 0.33 19.08
N THR A 40 9.09 1.29 18.47
CA THR A 40 9.58 2.67 18.40
C THR A 40 9.50 3.33 19.77
N SER A 41 10.53 4.06 20.15
CA SER A 41 10.61 4.74 21.45
C SER A 41 9.61 5.90 21.60
N LEU A 42 9.08 6.44 20.50
CA LEU A 42 8.07 7.49 20.46
C LEU A 42 7.14 7.29 19.25
N PRO A 43 5.80 7.23 19.41
CA PRO A 43 4.89 7.34 18.27
C PRO A 43 5.00 8.78 17.75
N SER A 44 5.65 8.96 16.61
CA SER A 44 5.78 10.28 15.98
C SER A 44 4.52 10.70 15.18
N GLN A 45 3.49 9.86 15.17
CA GLN A 45 2.16 10.23 14.68
C GLN A 45 1.52 11.23 15.66
N ARG A 46 1.01 12.35 15.11
CA ARG A 46 0.23 13.32 15.89
C ARG A 46 -0.97 12.62 16.54
N PRO A 47 -1.35 12.96 17.78
CA PRO A 47 -2.57 12.44 18.39
C PRO A 47 -3.77 12.75 17.48
N GLY A 48 -4.28 11.74 16.77
CA GLY A 48 -5.42 11.87 15.85
C GLY A 48 -5.24 11.26 14.46
N GLU A 49 -4.00 10.98 14.02
CA GLU A 49 -3.73 10.37 12.72
C GLU A 49 -3.42 8.87 12.91
N SER A 50 -4.46 8.05 13.09
CA SER A 50 -4.29 6.59 13.15
C SER A 50 -3.88 6.06 11.78
N ALA A 51 -2.91 5.15 11.73
CA ALA A 51 -2.61 4.40 10.50
C ALA A 51 -3.88 3.69 10.02
N LYS A 52 -4.24 3.84 8.73
CA LYS A 52 -5.47 3.27 8.16
C LYS A 52 -5.16 2.24 7.09
N PHE A 53 -5.96 1.17 7.05
CA PHE A 53 -5.95 0.29 5.89
C PHE A 53 -6.62 1.01 4.71
N LEU A 54 -5.87 1.13 3.62
CA LEU A 54 -6.37 1.59 2.34
C LEU A 54 -6.75 0.37 1.51
N LEU A 55 -7.99 0.33 1.04
CA LEU A 55 -8.42 -0.66 0.05
C LEU A 55 -7.84 -0.27 -1.31
N THR A 56 -6.93 -1.07 -1.83
CA THR A 56 -6.40 -0.90 -3.19
C THR A 56 -7.03 -1.96 -4.08
N ASN A 57 -7.80 -1.53 -5.07
CA ASN A 57 -8.14 -2.38 -6.21
C ASN A 57 -6.89 -2.49 -7.09
N GLY A 58 -6.68 -3.62 -7.76
CA GLY A 58 -5.44 -4.02 -8.44
C GLY A 58 -4.96 -3.17 -9.63
N GLY A 59 -4.97 -1.83 -9.53
CA GLY A 59 -4.23 -0.91 -10.38
C GLY A 59 -2.95 -0.48 -9.66
N GLY A 60 -1.80 -0.91 -10.17
CA GLY A 60 -0.51 -0.53 -9.61
C GLY A 60 -0.22 0.96 -9.80
N SER A 61 -0.43 1.77 -8.77
CA SER A 61 0.14 3.12 -8.70
C SER A 61 1.41 3.09 -7.84
N ARG A 62 2.55 2.90 -8.51
CA ARG A 62 3.86 3.29 -7.95
C ARG A 62 3.97 4.81 -8.07
N GLY A 63 4.24 5.46 -6.95
CA GLY A 63 4.88 6.78 -6.90
C GLY A 63 3.95 7.98 -6.82
N ALA A 64 4.08 8.73 -5.72
CA ALA A 64 4.23 10.18 -5.74
C ALA A 64 4.83 10.61 -4.41
N GLU A 65 6.16 10.76 -4.40
CA GLU A 65 6.88 11.55 -3.42
C GLU A 65 6.41 13.01 -3.50
N GLY A 66 6.38 13.68 -2.35
CA GLY A 66 6.60 15.13 -2.22
C GLY A 66 5.60 16.06 -2.90
N SER A 67 4.68 16.64 -2.14
CA SER A 67 4.05 17.91 -2.51
C SER A 67 3.85 18.76 -1.26
N ALA A 68 4.82 19.65 -1.03
CA ALA A 68 4.69 20.76 -0.09
C ALA A 68 3.81 21.87 -0.70
N PRO A 69 2.98 22.58 0.09
CA PRO A 69 2.08 23.59 -0.45
C PRO A 69 2.74 24.96 -0.64
N HIS A 70 2.23 25.65 -1.66
CA HIS A 70 2.49 27.00 -2.14
C HIS A 70 2.54 28.11 -1.07
N GLY A 71 3.41 29.09 -1.33
CA GLY A 71 3.32 30.48 -0.86
C GLY A 71 3.81 31.44 -1.97
N ALA A 72 2.95 32.40 -2.33
CA ALA A 72 3.05 33.41 -3.40
C ALA A 72 4.21 34.42 -3.20
N THR A 73 4.62 35.38 -4.07
CA THR A 73 3.92 36.24 -5.04
C THR A 73 4.96 37.10 -5.80
N GLY A 74 4.67 37.53 -7.04
CA GLY A 74 5.20 38.73 -7.73
C GLY A 74 6.55 38.57 -8.46
N GLY A 75 6.75 38.90 -9.74
CA GLY A 75 6.01 39.73 -10.69
C GLY A 75 6.99 40.72 -11.34
N ARG A 76 7.49 40.44 -12.55
CA ARG A 76 8.05 41.46 -13.46
C ARG A 76 8.07 40.94 -14.91
N ILE A 77 7.47 41.73 -15.78
CA ILE A 77 7.28 41.56 -17.23
C ILE A 77 8.46 42.23 -17.93
N GLU A 78 9.03 41.61 -18.97
CA GLU A 78 9.56 42.33 -20.15
C GLU A 78 9.33 41.50 -21.43
N ASP A 79 8.67 42.16 -22.39
CA ASP A 79 8.44 41.85 -23.81
C ASP A 79 9.71 41.53 -24.60
N VAL A 80 9.65 40.59 -25.55
CA VAL A 80 10.18 40.74 -26.93
C VAL A 80 9.39 39.84 -27.90
N ALA A 81 9.10 40.37 -29.08
CA ALA A 81 8.15 39.93 -30.09
C ALA A 81 8.67 38.95 -31.17
N ASP A 82 7.70 38.57 -32.02
CA ASP A 82 7.78 38.16 -33.43
C ASP A 82 8.10 36.70 -33.81
N THR A 83 7.12 36.00 -34.40
CA THR A 83 7.01 35.82 -35.88
C THR A 83 6.02 34.70 -36.24
N GLU A 84 5.31 34.93 -37.34
CA GLU A 84 4.11 34.28 -37.88
C GLU A 84 4.27 32.83 -38.40
N GLY A 85 3.15 32.08 -38.35
CA GLY A 85 2.57 31.39 -39.52
C GLY A 85 3.05 29.97 -39.88
N ARG A 86 2.18 28.97 -39.64
CA ARG A 86 1.77 27.97 -40.67
C ARG A 86 0.70 26.99 -40.20
N ASP A 87 -0.42 26.99 -40.93
CA ASP A 87 -1.43 25.93 -40.95
C ASP A 87 -0.87 24.61 -41.51
N ASN A 88 -1.34 23.48 -40.99
CA ASN A 88 -1.64 22.30 -41.83
C ASN A 88 -2.56 21.31 -41.12
N VAL A 89 -3.72 21.11 -41.75
CA VAL A 89 -4.71 20.04 -41.52
C VAL A 89 -4.31 18.79 -42.33
N ARG A 90 -4.71 17.60 -41.84
CA ARG A 90 -4.81 16.23 -42.47
C ARG A 90 -3.96 15.18 -41.73
N ASP A 91 -4.33 13.92 -41.53
CA ASP A 91 -5.47 13.03 -41.84
C ASP A 91 -5.36 11.91 -40.76
N GLY A 92 -6.44 11.32 -40.23
CA GLY A 92 -7.05 10.13 -40.82
C GLY A 92 -6.41 8.79 -40.39
N ALA A 93 -7.04 8.17 -39.37
CA ALA A 93 -7.19 6.72 -39.16
C ALA A 93 -5.97 5.79 -38.97
N ALA A 94 -5.90 5.14 -37.80
CA ALA A 94 -5.79 3.67 -37.70
C ALA A 94 -6.17 3.21 -36.29
N LYS A 95 -7.34 2.57 -36.22
CA LYS A 95 -7.88 1.84 -35.09
C LYS A 95 -7.13 0.52 -34.99
N THR A 96 -6.21 0.40 -34.05
CA THR A 96 -5.69 -0.91 -33.61
C THR A 96 -6.31 -1.19 -32.26
N THR A 97 -7.50 -1.80 -32.30
CA THR A 97 -8.09 -2.48 -31.15
C THR A 97 -7.24 -3.71 -30.87
N ASP A 98 -6.17 -3.53 -30.09
CA ASP A 98 -5.62 -4.63 -29.32
C ASP A 98 -6.59 -4.88 -28.17
N GLU A 99 -7.49 -5.82 -28.38
CA GLU A 99 -8.31 -6.43 -27.35
C GLU A 99 -7.39 -7.18 -26.38
N VAL A 100 -6.72 -6.44 -25.50
CA VAL A 100 -6.21 -7.00 -24.26
C VAL A 100 -7.44 -7.22 -23.40
N ALA A 101 -7.92 -8.46 -23.39
CA ALA A 101 -9.01 -8.90 -22.53
C ALA A 101 -8.82 -8.33 -21.12
N ASP A 102 -9.69 -7.39 -20.79
CA ASP A 102 -9.85 -6.76 -19.49
C ASP A 102 -10.23 -7.84 -18.49
N ASN A 103 -9.21 -8.54 -17.97
CA ASN A 103 -9.35 -9.41 -16.82
C ASN A 103 -9.15 -8.57 -15.56
N ASP A 104 -9.81 -7.40 -15.49
CA ASP A 104 -9.90 -6.51 -14.32
C ASP A 104 -10.83 -7.12 -13.27
N LYS A 105 -10.46 -8.31 -12.80
CA LYS A 105 -10.80 -8.75 -11.46
C LYS A 105 -9.55 -8.61 -10.62
N GLY A 106 -9.03 -7.38 -10.55
CA GLY A 106 -7.96 -7.04 -9.62
C GLY A 106 -8.30 -7.55 -8.22
N TYR A 107 -7.42 -8.35 -7.63
CA TYR A 107 -7.62 -8.80 -6.25
C TYR A 107 -7.72 -7.57 -5.34
N LYS A 108 -8.78 -7.51 -4.54
CA LYS A 108 -8.89 -6.51 -3.49
C LYS A 108 -7.77 -6.76 -2.49
N SER A 109 -6.92 -5.76 -2.28
CA SER A 109 -5.90 -5.81 -1.24
C SER A 109 -6.04 -4.67 -0.27
N TRP A 110 -5.92 -4.97 1.01
CA TRP A 110 -5.88 -3.98 2.07
C TRP A 110 -4.43 -3.69 2.40
N ARG A 111 -4.03 -2.42 2.50
CA ARG A 111 -2.66 -2.05 2.85
C ARG A 111 -2.64 -1.01 3.95
N ILE A 112 -1.82 -1.23 4.97
CA ILE A 112 -1.53 -0.26 6.03
C ILE A 112 -0.02 0.03 6.02
N ASP A 113 0.33 1.31 6.09
CA ASP A 113 1.70 1.77 6.22
C ASP A 113 1.89 2.40 7.60
N LEU A 114 2.85 1.89 8.35
CA LEU A 114 3.24 2.42 9.65
C LEU A 114 4.45 3.37 9.55
N GLY A 115 4.86 3.79 8.35
CA GLY A 115 5.67 4.98 8.07
C GLY A 115 6.82 5.27 9.04
N GLN A 116 6.57 6.08 10.07
CA GLN A 116 7.60 6.53 11.02
C GLN A 116 7.91 5.53 12.16
N HIS A 117 7.24 4.38 12.16
CA HIS A 117 7.47 3.32 13.13
C HIS A 117 8.70 2.47 12.74
N TYR A 118 9.25 1.83 13.76
CA TYR A 118 10.35 0.88 13.74
C TYR A 118 9.91 -0.40 14.47
N CYS A 119 10.26 -1.55 13.91
CA CYS A 119 10.06 -2.86 14.53
C CYS A 119 11.38 -3.65 14.57
N ASP A 120 11.89 -3.86 15.79
CA ASP A 120 12.91 -4.88 16.06
C ASP A 120 12.32 -6.30 15.96
N GLN A 121 13.13 -7.32 16.27
CA GLN A 121 12.69 -8.71 16.24
C GLN A 121 11.47 -8.97 17.14
N LYS A 122 11.38 -8.34 18.32
CA LYS A 122 10.25 -8.50 19.23
C LYS A 122 8.98 -7.88 18.65
N GLY A 123 9.07 -6.64 18.14
CA GLY A 123 7.93 -5.97 17.51
C GLY A 123 7.38 -6.72 16.30
N ARG A 124 8.28 -7.28 15.48
CA ARG A 124 7.90 -8.12 14.34
C ARG A 124 7.12 -9.35 14.80
N SER A 125 7.64 -10.07 15.80
CA SER A 125 6.94 -11.24 16.38
C SER A 125 5.56 -10.89 16.91
N MET A 126 5.42 -9.78 17.63
CA MET A 126 4.12 -9.33 18.14
C MET A 126 3.14 -8.97 17.02
N ILE A 127 3.61 -8.33 15.95
CA ILE A 127 2.78 -8.05 14.76
C ILE A 127 2.30 -9.35 14.12
N PHE A 128 3.18 -10.34 13.98
CA PHE A 128 2.79 -11.65 13.43
C PHE A 128 1.73 -12.33 14.28
N LEU A 129 1.89 -12.33 15.61
CA LEU A 129 0.90 -12.91 16.52
C LEU A 129 -0.47 -12.25 16.39
N VAL A 130 -0.54 -10.91 16.42
CA VAL A 130 -1.81 -10.18 16.27
C VAL A 130 -2.49 -10.49 14.94
N ILE A 131 -1.73 -10.64 13.85
CA ILE A 131 -2.28 -11.03 12.54
C ILE A 131 -2.82 -12.46 12.58
N MET A 132 -2.09 -13.40 13.19
CA MET A 132 -2.50 -14.79 13.31
C MET A 132 -3.78 -14.93 14.12
N GLU A 133 -3.84 -14.30 15.30
CA GLU A 133 -5.02 -14.31 16.18
C GLU A 133 -6.26 -13.75 15.48
N ALA A 134 -6.15 -12.57 14.86
CA ALA A 134 -7.28 -11.94 14.17
C ALA A 134 -7.79 -12.78 13.00
N LEU A 135 -6.91 -13.47 12.25
CA LEU A 135 -7.31 -14.32 11.13
C LEU A 135 -7.83 -15.69 11.60
N GLU A 136 -7.35 -16.20 12.72
CA GLU A 136 -7.87 -17.42 13.33
C GLU A 136 -9.32 -17.24 13.83
N GLU A 137 -9.64 -16.08 14.43
CA GLU A 137 -11.01 -15.71 14.81
C GLU A 137 -11.98 -15.59 13.61
N GLU A 138 -11.44 -15.25 12.43
CA GLU A 138 -12.18 -15.29 11.15
C GLU A 138 -12.35 -16.72 10.59
N GLY A 139 -11.65 -17.69 11.19
CA GLY A 139 -11.64 -19.09 10.78
C GLY A 139 -10.62 -19.40 9.67
N PHE A 140 -9.59 -18.58 9.52
CA PHE A 140 -8.45 -18.90 8.67
C PHE A 140 -7.33 -19.54 9.49
N ALA A 141 -6.84 -20.69 9.05
CA ALA A 141 -5.69 -21.36 9.64
C ALA A 141 -4.41 -20.98 8.88
N LEU A 142 -3.33 -20.73 9.60
CA LEU A 142 -2.01 -20.54 9.02
C LEU A 142 -1.55 -21.85 8.37
N ARG A 143 -1.21 -21.81 7.08
CA ARG A 143 -0.74 -22.97 6.30
C ARG A 143 0.74 -22.90 5.98
N GLY A 144 1.32 -21.70 5.93
CA GLY A 144 2.73 -21.55 5.63
C GLY A 144 3.25 -20.17 5.94
N THR A 145 4.55 -20.09 6.16
CA THR A 145 5.30 -18.86 6.38
C THR A 145 6.50 -18.83 5.46
N HIS A 146 6.80 -17.66 4.90
CA HIS A 146 7.92 -17.48 3.99
C HIS A 146 8.58 -16.14 4.27
N THR A 147 9.83 -16.16 4.68
CA THR A 147 10.62 -14.97 5.00
C THR A 147 11.77 -14.82 4.03
N VAL A 148 11.94 -13.62 3.48
CA VAL A 148 13.12 -13.24 2.68
C VAL A 148 13.68 -11.96 3.26
N VAL A 149 14.96 -12.03 3.62
CA VAL A 149 15.77 -10.86 3.93
C VAL A 149 16.41 -10.41 2.62
N THR A 150 16.08 -9.21 2.18
CA THR A 150 16.69 -8.65 0.97
C THR A 150 18.04 -8.00 1.29
N GLU A 151 18.93 -7.91 0.31
CA GLU A 151 20.23 -7.23 0.43
C GLU A 151 20.11 -5.75 0.84
N LYS A 152 18.93 -5.15 0.64
CA LYS A 152 18.59 -3.78 1.06
C LYS A 152 18.11 -3.70 2.51
N GLU A 153 18.40 -4.70 3.33
CA GLU A 153 17.98 -4.84 4.74
C GLU A 153 16.45 -4.78 4.97
N LYS A 154 15.66 -4.96 3.90
CA LYS A 154 14.21 -5.12 4.04
C LYS A 154 13.88 -6.58 4.28
N ASP A 155 13.30 -6.84 5.44
CA ASP A 155 12.76 -8.11 5.85
C ASP A 155 11.32 -8.24 5.36
N VAL A 156 11.07 -9.22 4.50
CA VAL A 156 9.76 -9.48 3.93
C VAL A 156 9.28 -10.84 4.42
N THR A 157 8.22 -10.84 5.24
CA THR A 157 7.57 -12.05 5.75
C THR A 157 6.19 -12.18 5.11
N ARG A 158 5.92 -13.34 4.52
CA ARG A 158 4.62 -13.72 3.98
C ARG A 158 4.00 -14.80 4.85
N LEU A 159 2.78 -14.57 5.31
CA LEU A 159 1.95 -15.52 6.04
C LEU A 159 0.83 -15.96 5.11
N ILE A 160 0.72 -17.27 4.89
CA ILE A 160 -0.25 -17.87 3.97
C ILE A 160 -1.32 -18.57 4.80
N PHE A 161 -2.56 -18.15 4.63
CA PHE A 161 -3.71 -18.69 5.34
C PHE A 161 -4.72 -19.30 4.35
N ALA A 162 -5.40 -20.34 4.81
CA ALA A 162 -6.53 -20.95 4.11
C ALA A 162 -7.65 -21.20 5.12
N ARG A 163 -8.89 -21.36 4.65
CA ARG A 163 -9.99 -21.70 5.56
C ARG A 163 -9.65 -22.97 6.36
N ALA A 164 -9.86 -22.89 7.67
CA ALA A 164 -9.77 -24.02 8.59
C ALA A 164 -10.84 -25.06 8.27
#